data_AF-A0A9X4SKI1-F1
#
_entry.id   AF-A0A9X4SKI1-F1
#
_cell.length_a   1.000
_cell.length_b   1.000
_cell.length_c   1.000
_cell.angle_alpha   90.00
_cell.angle_beta   90.00
_cell.angle_gamma   90.00
#
_symmetry.space_group_name_H-M   'P 1'
#
loop_
_entity.id
_entity.type
_entity.pdbx_description
1 polymer ?
#
loop_
_entity_poly.entity_id
_entity_poly.type
_entity_poly.pdbx_seq_one_letter_code
_entity_poly.pdbx_strand_id
1 'polypeptide(L)'
;MTLEYFWNVVNSYCKREEIGYTTLSLRMGFSSSYFNGLKKRKRFPTPQKMFELRELFTDDEIFKVLIKDDSESIDLDVYIMELNISKEMKLKNRQKRKVYRDYVRL
;
A
#
# COMPACT_ATOMS: atom_id res chain seq x y z
N MET A 1 5.46 -13.61 1.99
CA MET A 1 5.23 -13.20 3.40
C MET A 1 4.03 -13.95 3.98
N THR A 2 3.92 -14.18 5.29
CA THR A 2 2.65 -14.65 5.91
C THR A 2 1.94 -13.46 6.55
N LEU A 3 0.61 -13.54 6.71
CA LEU A 3 -0.16 -12.47 7.35
C LEU A 3 0.28 -12.26 8.81
N GLU A 4 0.63 -13.36 9.49
CA GLU A 4 1.20 -13.33 10.84
C GLU A 4 2.52 -12.55 10.88
N TYR A 5 3.43 -12.83 9.96
CA TYR A 5 4.70 -12.12 9.85
C TYR A 5 4.48 -10.62 9.60
N PHE A 6 3.57 -10.26 8.68
CA PHE A 6 3.23 -8.85 8.42
C PHE A 6 2.77 -8.12 9.70
N TRP A 7 1.86 -8.73 10.47
CA TRP A 7 1.40 -8.12 11.72
C TRP A 7 2.49 -8.08 12.77
N ASN A 8 3.41 -9.05 12.81
CA ASN A 8 4.55 -9.03 13.73
C ASN A 8 5.47 -7.84 13.46
N VAL A 9 5.73 -7.50 12.19
CA VAL A 9 6.51 -6.30 11.83
C VAL A 9 5.78 -5.03 12.24
N VAL A 10 4.50 -4.90 11.89
CA VAL A 10 3.68 -3.73 12.25
C VAL A 10 3.60 -3.55 13.78
N ASN A 11 3.41 -4.64 14.53
CA ASN A 11 3.34 -4.61 15.99
C ASN A 11 4.68 -4.24 16.63
N SER A 12 5.77 -4.80 16.10
CA SER A 12 7.13 -4.48 16.57
C SER A 12 7.44 -3.01 16.35
N TYR A 13 7.05 -2.44 15.21
CA TYR A 13 7.18 -1.01 14.95
C TYR A 13 6.37 -0.17 15.94
N CYS A 14 5.08 -0.49 16.11
CA CYS A 14 4.22 0.20 17.08
C CYS A 14 4.79 0.17 18.51
N LYS A 15 5.35 -0.97 18.93
CA LYS A 15 6.00 -1.11 20.24
C LYS A 15 7.26 -0.26 20.36
N ARG A 16 8.13 -0.28 19.34
CA ARG A 16 9.39 0.48 19.32
C ARG A 16 9.15 1.99 19.35
N GLU A 17 8.14 2.44 18.63
CA GLU A 17 7.78 3.86 18.51
C GLU A 17 6.79 4.33 19.60
N GLU A 18 6.33 3.43 20.45
CA GLU A 18 5.29 3.69 21.47
C GLU A 18 4.01 4.32 20.88
N ILE A 19 3.61 3.89 19.68
CA ILE A 19 2.42 4.40 18.98
C ILE A 19 1.36 3.33 18.76
N GLY A 20 0.09 3.74 18.81
CA GLY A 20 -1.04 2.91 18.40
C GLY A 20 -1.24 2.86 16.87
N TYR A 21 -2.05 1.92 16.40
CA TYR A 21 -2.38 1.77 14.98
C TYR A 21 -3.05 3.00 14.36
N THR A 22 -3.79 3.77 15.15
CA THR A 22 -4.41 5.03 14.70
C THR A 22 -3.34 6.04 14.29
N THR A 23 -2.35 6.25 15.16
CA THR A 23 -1.21 7.14 14.92
C THR A 23 -0.33 6.63 13.77
N LEU A 24 -0.08 5.31 13.73
CA LEU A 24 0.64 4.70 12.60
C LEU A 24 -0.09 4.94 11.27
N SER A 25 -1.41 4.76 11.23
CA SER A 25 -2.21 4.98 10.03
C SER A 25 -2.05 6.42 9.52
N LEU A 26 -2.10 7.40 10.43
CA LEU A 26 -1.95 8.82 10.09
C LEU A 26 -0.52 9.16 9.64
N ARG A 27 0.51 8.60 10.30
CA ARG A 27 1.93 8.78 9.88
C ARG A 27 2.15 8.29 8.45
N MET A 28 1.52 7.17 8.08
CA MET A 28 1.59 6.59 6.73
C MET A 28 0.64 7.27 5.72
N GLY A 29 -0.05 8.36 6.09
CA GLY A 29 -0.95 9.08 5.19
C GLY A 29 -2.29 8.37 4.92
N PHE A 30 -2.67 7.41 5.76
CA PHE A 30 -3.95 6.68 5.65
C PHE A 30 -5.03 7.27 6.57
N SER A 31 -6.27 6.81 6.37
CA SER A 31 -7.35 7.04 7.33
C SER A 31 -7.02 6.43 8.69
N SER A 32 -7.40 7.10 9.78
CA SER A 32 -7.17 6.70 11.17
C SER A 32 -7.59 5.26 11.52
N SER A 33 -8.58 4.70 10.83
CA SER A 33 -9.09 3.35 11.04
C SER A 33 -8.46 2.27 10.16
N TYR A 34 -7.49 2.62 9.30
CA TYR A 34 -7.00 1.75 8.23
C TYR A 34 -6.42 0.43 8.75
N PHE A 35 -5.40 0.49 9.61
CA PHE A 35 -4.77 -0.71 10.15
C PHE A 35 -5.71 -1.54 11.04
N ASN A 36 -6.60 -0.88 11.80
CA ASN A 36 -7.63 -1.57 12.56
C ASN A 36 -8.61 -2.34 11.65
N GLY A 37 -9.02 -1.72 10.54
CA GLY A 37 -9.88 -2.34 9.54
C GLY A 37 -9.21 -3.53 8.85
N LEU A 38 -7.93 -3.39 8.46
CA LEU A 38 -7.14 -4.48 7.87
C LEU A 38 -6.98 -5.66 8.82
N LYS A 39 -6.66 -5.39 10.09
CA LYS A 39 -6.48 -6.43 11.11
C LYS A 39 -7.76 -7.22 11.33
N LYS A 40 -8.89 -6.53 11.42
CA LYS A 40 -10.21 -7.15 11.60
C LYS A 40 -10.61 -8.03 10.40
N ARG A 41 -10.26 -7.60 9.18
CA ARG A 41 -10.52 -8.33 7.94
C ARG A 41 -9.49 -9.43 7.64
N LYS A 42 -8.40 -9.52 8.39
CA LYS A 42 -7.28 -10.44 8.16
C LYS A 42 -6.77 -10.39 6.71
N ARG A 43 -6.55 -9.17 6.19
CA ARG A 43 -6.07 -8.93 4.82
C ARG A 43 -4.75 -8.17 4.81
N PHE A 44 -4.03 -8.31 3.71
CA PHE A 44 -2.93 -7.42 3.37
C PHE A 44 -3.46 -6.06 2.88
N PRO A 45 -2.66 -4.99 3.00
CA PRO A 45 -2.86 -3.77 2.24
C PRO A 45 -2.88 -4.05 0.73
N THR A 46 -3.55 -3.20 -0.04
CA THR A 46 -3.47 -3.26 -1.51
C THR A 46 -2.04 -2.97 -1.98
N PRO A 47 -1.64 -3.37 -3.19
CA PRO A 47 -0.29 -3.12 -3.71
C PRO A 47 0.18 -1.68 -3.60
N GLN A 48 -0.68 -0.76 -4.03
CA GLN A 48 -0.42 0.67 -3.95
C GLN A 48 -0.16 1.12 -2.51
N LYS A 49 -0.89 0.54 -1.55
CA LYS A 49 -0.76 0.86 -0.12
C LYS A 49 0.43 0.16 0.53
N MET A 50 0.82 -1.02 0.06
CA MET A 50 2.06 -1.68 0.49
C MET A 50 3.29 -0.83 0.17
N PHE A 51 3.28 -0.08 -0.93
CA PHE A 51 4.37 0.85 -1.22
C PHE A 51 4.47 2.04 -0.26
N GLU A 52 3.35 2.46 0.31
CA GLU A 52 3.34 3.50 1.35
C GLU A 52 3.93 2.97 2.68
N LEU A 53 4.20 1.66 2.79
CA LEU A 53 4.79 1.01 3.98
C LEU A 53 6.29 0.70 3.87
N ARG A 54 7.02 1.32 2.94
CA ARG A 54 8.48 1.13 2.77
C ARG A 54 9.30 1.53 4.00
N GLU A 55 8.74 2.34 4.90
CA GLU A 55 9.36 2.64 6.19
C GLU A 55 9.31 1.46 7.18
N LEU A 56 8.39 0.52 6.96
CA LEU A 56 8.16 -0.65 7.81
C LEU A 56 8.77 -1.94 7.23
N PHE A 57 8.80 -2.05 5.91
CA PHE A 57 9.17 -3.26 5.19
C PHE A 57 10.23 -2.96 4.13
N THR A 58 11.13 -3.91 3.94
CA THR A 58 12.08 -3.91 2.82
C THR A 58 11.35 -4.13 1.49
N ASP A 59 11.97 -3.71 0.38
CA ASP A 59 11.39 -3.90 -0.95
C ASP A 59 11.13 -5.39 -1.26
N ASP A 60 12.01 -6.29 -0.80
CA ASP A 60 11.84 -7.75 -0.94
C ASP A 60 10.61 -8.29 -0.18
N GLU A 61 10.34 -7.75 1.00
CA GLU A 61 9.17 -8.15 1.81
C GLU A 61 7.88 -7.64 1.20
N ILE A 62 7.89 -6.42 0.67
CA ILE A 62 6.78 -5.84 -0.10
C ILE A 62 6.51 -6.73 -1.32
N PHE A 63 7.52 -7.08 -2.09
CA PHE A 63 7.39 -7.92 -3.29
C PHE A 63 6.80 -9.31 -2.96
N LYS A 64 7.22 -9.90 -1.84
CA LYS A 64 6.68 -11.19 -1.34
C LYS A 64 5.21 -11.13 -0.89
N VAL A 65 4.61 -9.95 -0.72
CA VAL A 65 3.15 -9.79 -0.52
C VAL A 65 2.46 -9.67 -1.85
N LEU A 66 3.03 -8.90 -2.78
CA LEU A 66 2.47 -8.68 -4.10
C LEU A 66 2.34 -9.97 -4.92
N ILE A 67 3.32 -10.88 -4.80
CA ILE A 67 3.28 -12.17 -5.49
C ILE A 67 2.27 -13.15 -4.87
N LYS A 68 1.95 -13.01 -3.58
CA LYS A 68 1.13 -14.01 -2.86
C LYS A 68 -0.36 -13.76 -2.94
N ASP A 69 -0.79 -12.58 -3.36
CA ASP A 69 -2.20 -12.30 -3.60
C ASP A 69 -2.53 -12.82 -5.02
N ASP A 70 -2.73 -14.13 -5.15
CA ASP A 70 -3.20 -14.82 -6.37
C ASP A 70 -4.61 -14.36 -6.82
N SER A 71 -5.17 -13.33 -6.18
CA SER A 71 -6.57 -12.91 -6.34
C SER A 71 -6.82 -11.90 -7.45
N GLU A 72 -5.79 -11.33 -8.07
CA GLU A 72 -5.89 -10.58 -9.32
C GLU A 72 -4.46 -10.38 -9.80
N SER A 73 -4.22 -10.68 -11.07
CA SER A 73 -2.99 -10.32 -11.77
C SER A 73 -2.74 -8.82 -11.65
N ILE A 74 -2.11 -8.39 -10.56
CA ILE A 74 -1.48 -7.09 -10.48
C ILE A 74 -0.34 -7.21 -11.46
N ASP A 75 -0.58 -6.62 -12.63
CA ASP A 75 0.35 -6.56 -13.73
C ASP A 75 1.70 -6.14 -13.15
N LEU A 76 2.62 -7.09 -13.06
CA LEU A 76 3.97 -6.88 -12.51
C LEU A 76 4.66 -5.74 -13.28
N ASP A 77 4.21 -5.51 -14.51
CA ASP A 77 4.56 -4.39 -15.38
C ASP A 77 4.10 -3.03 -14.83
N VAL A 78 2.92 -2.92 -14.20
CA VAL A 78 2.51 -1.69 -13.48
C VAL A 78 3.40 -1.45 -12.26
N TYR A 79 3.85 -2.51 -11.59
CA TYR A 79 4.80 -2.43 -10.47
C TYR A 79 6.20 -1.96 -10.94
N ILE A 80 6.74 -2.54 -12.01
CA ILE A 80 8.01 -2.13 -12.62
C ILE A 80 7.91 -0.71 -13.21
N MET A 81 6.79 -0.36 -13.83
CA MET A 81 6.51 0.99 -14.29
C MET A 81 6.45 1.97 -13.11
N GLU A 82 5.69 1.72 -12.04
CA GLU A 82 5.59 2.66 -10.91
C GLU A 82 6.88 2.87 -10.12
N LEU A 83 7.79 1.87 -10.14
CA LEU A 83 9.15 1.98 -9.62
C LEU A 83 10.04 2.90 -10.46
N ASN A 84 9.85 2.93 -11.78
CA ASN A 84 10.62 3.74 -12.74
C ASN A 84 9.95 5.07 -13.16
N ILE A 85 8.72 5.32 -12.75
CA ILE A 85 7.97 6.52 -13.14
C ILE A 85 8.32 7.69 -12.20
N SER A 86 9.01 8.70 -12.75
CA SER A 86 9.20 10.03 -12.16
C SER A 86 7.87 10.62 -11.65
N LYS A 87 7.92 11.39 -10.54
CA LYS A 87 6.76 12.10 -9.96
C LYS A 87 5.91 12.83 -11.02
N GLU A 88 6.57 13.35 -12.06
CA GLU A 88 5.95 14.10 -13.15
C GLU A 88 5.03 13.23 -14.03
N MET A 89 5.42 11.99 -14.31
CA MET A 89 4.57 11.05 -15.04
C MET A 89 3.43 10.51 -14.18
N LYS A 90 3.63 10.36 -12.85
CA LYS A 90 2.52 10.02 -11.91
C LYS A 90 1.45 11.11 -11.94
N LEU A 91 1.86 12.38 -12.00
CA LEU A 91 0.96 13.54 -12.13
C LEU A 91 0.19 13.54 -13.46
N LYS A 92 0.87 13.32 -14.59
CA LYS A 92 0.22 13.22 -15.91
C LYS A 92 -0.80 12.09 -15.97
N ASN A 93 -0.49 10.92 -15.42
CA ASN A 93 -1.43 9.79 -15.39
C ASN A 93 -2.63 10.06 -14.49
N ARG A 94 -2.45 10.76 -13.35
CA ARG A 94 -3.56 11.24 -12.52
C ARG A 94 -4.47 12.20 -13.28
N GLN A 95 -3.91 13.15 -14.02
CA GLN A 95 -4.68 14.09 -14.83
C GLN A 95 -5.45 13.37 -15.94
N LYS A 96 -4.82 12.42 -16.66
CA LYS A 96 -5.51 11.60 -17.68
C LYS A 96 -6.69 10.82 -17.11
N ARG A 97 -6.51 10.17 -15.94
CA ARG A 97 -7.58 9.43 -15.24
C ARG A 97 -8.69 10.35 -14.70
N LYS A 98 -8.42 11.64 -14.49
CA LYS A 98 -9.42 12.64 -14.11
C LYS A 98 -10.25 13.04 -15.32
N VAL A 99 -9.60 13.42 -16.41
CA VAL A 99 -10.25 13.80 -17.68
C VAL A 99 -11.14 12.69 -18.22
N TYR A 100 -10.68 11.43 -18.20
CA TYR A 100 -11.49 10.30 -18.63
C TYR A 100 -12.75 10.11 -17.79
N ARG A 101 -12.66 10.30 -16.47
CA ARG A 101 -13.83 10.22 -15.57
C ARG A 101 -14.82 11.35 -15.82
N ASP A 102 -14.33 12.54 -16.13
CA ASP A 102 -15.17 13.69 -16.45
C ASP A 102 -15.87 13.50 -17.81
N TYR A 103 -15.19 12.91 -18.79
CA TYR A 103 -15.75 12.55 -20.09
C TYR A 103 -16.83 11.46 -20.01
N VAL A 104 -16.62 10.42 -19.21
CA VAL A 104 -17.59 9.30 -19.04
C VAL A 104 -18.85 9.72 -18.26
N ARG A 105 -18.82 10.87 -17.55
CA ARG A 105 -19.96 11.42 -16.82
C ARG A 105 -20.85 12.35 -17.64
N LEU A 106 -20.46 12.63 -18.89
CA LEU A 106 -21.27 13.32 -19.89
C LEU A 106 -22.02 12.28 -20.75
#